data_AF-A0A2D6RLT6-F1
#
_entry.id   AF-A0A2D6RLT6-F1
#
_cell.length_a   1.000
_cell.length_b   1.000
_cell.length_c   1.000
_cell.angle_alpha   90.00
_cell.angle_beta   90.00
_cell.angle_gamma   90.00
#
_symmetry.space_group_name_H-M   'P 1'
#
loop_
_entity.id
_entity.type
_entity.pdbx_description
1 polymer ?
#
loop_
_entity_poly.entity_id
_entity_poly.type
_entity_poly.pdbx_seq_one_letter_code
_entity_poly.pdbx_strand_id
1 'polypeptide(L)'
;MKVQDFKWKKGISVKDLVSNFKHIGFQSIELAKASEVIVKMKKNNAKIFLTFTSNMVTSGLRGFFAQIISLKMANIIVTTVG
;
A
#
# COMPACT_ATOMS: atom_id res chain seq x y z
N MET A 1 10.48 14.81 -8.11
CA MET A 1 9.48 14.39 -9.12
C MET A 1 8.85 15.64 -9.71
N LYS A 2 8.63 15.69 -11.03
CA LYS A 2 7.94 16.80 -11.69
C LYS A 2 6.45 16.48 -11.76
N VAL A 3 5.60 17.45 -11.45
CA VAL A 3 4.14 17.31 -11.58
C VAL A 3 3.79 17.16 -13.07
N GLN A 4 2.88 16.23 -13.38
CA GLN A 4 2.39 15.98 -14.73
C GLN A 4 0.87 15.81 -14.69
N ASP A 5 0.19 16.37 -15.70
CA ASP A 5 -1.25 16.24 -15.83
C ASP A 5 -1.67 14.79 -16.07
N PHE A 6 -2.69 14.35 -15.35
CA PHE A 6 -3.29 13.06 -15.59
C PHE A 6 -4.19 13.12 -16.83
N LYS A 7 -3.90 12.26 -17.82
CA LYS A 7 -4.72 12.11 -19.02
C LYS A 7 -5.46 10.77 -18.98
N TRP A 8 -6.77 10.83 -18.76
CA TRP A 8 -7.62 9.64 -18.84
C TRP A 8 -7.78 9.19 -20.29
N LYS A 9 -7.84 7.88 -20.51
CA LYS A 9 -8.19 7.27 -21.79
C LYS A 9 -9.18 6.13 -21.59
N LYS A 10 -10.08 5.93 -22.54
CA LYS A 10 -11.02 4.81 -22.54
C LYS A 10 -10.23 3.49 -22.50
N GLY A 11 -10.62 2.60 -21.59
CA GLY A 11 -9.96 1.30 -21.40
C GLY A 11 -8.68 1.31 -20.55
N ILE A 12 -8.36 2.41 -19.85
CA ILE A 12 -7.25 2.41 -18.88
C ILE A 12 -7.52 1.39 -17.76
N SER A 13 -6.52 0.60 -17.40
CA SER A 13 -6.62 -0.34 -16.28
C SER A 13 -6.47 0.39 -14.93
N VAL A 14 -7.02 -0.17 -13.85
CA VAL A 14 -6.82 0.37 -12.49
C VAL A 14 -5.34 0.42 -12.13
N LYS A 15 -4.55 -0.57 -12.58
CA LYS A 15 -3.09 -0.58 -12.39
C LYS A 15 -2.43 0.62 -13.05
N ASP A 16 -2.79 0.92 -14.30
CA ASP A 16 -2.21 2.06 -15.02
C ASP A 16 -2.66 3.38 -14.39
N LEU A 17 -3.92 3.48 -13.98
CA LEU A 17 -4.45 4.64 -13.25
C LEU A 17 -3.62 4.93 -12.00
N VAL A 18 -3.48 3.94 -11.10
CA VAL A 18 -2.73 4.09 -9.85
C VAL A 18 -1.23 4.30 -10.10
N SER A 19 -0.67 3.72 -11.16
CA SER A 19 0.75 3.95 -11.51
C SER A 19 1.04 5.39 -11.95
N ASN A 20 0.04 6.08 -12.53
CA ASN A 20 0.17 7.48 -12.93
C ASN A 20 0.06 8.45 -11.74
N PHE A 21 -0.54 8.04 -10.62
CA PHE A 21 -0.70 8.87 -9.42
C PHE A 21 0.62 9.41 -8.88
N LYS A 22 1.73 8.72 -9.13
CA LYS A 22 3.06 9.20 -8.73
C LYS A 22 3.39 10.59 -9.28
N HIS A 23 2.79 11.07 -10.37
CA HIS A 23 3.14 12.37 -10.94
C HIS A 23 2.12 13.48 -10.69
N ILE A 24 0.99 13.19 -10.02
CA ILE A 24 -0.14 14.13 -9.94
C ILE A 24 0.05 15.16 -8.82
N GLY A 25 0.52 14.73 -7.64
CA GLY A 25 0.72 15.62 -6.48
C GLY A 25 -0.05 15.23 -5.23
N PHE A 26 0.18 15.93 -4.13
CA PHE A 26 -0.49 15.69 -2.83
C PHE A 26 -0.32 14.24 -2.34
N GLN A 27 -1.39 13.64 -1.80
CA GLN A 27 -1.39 12.28 -1.25
C GLN A 27 -1.11 11.19 -2.28
N SER A 28 -1.33 11.46 -3.57
CA SER A 28 -1.08 10.49 -4.65
C SER A 28 0.41 10.13 -4.76
N ILE A 29 1.30 11.09 -4.46
CA ILE A 29 2.75 10.87 -4.41
C ILE A 29 3.12 10.00 -3.21
N GLU A 30 2.51 10.25 -2.04
CA GLU A 30 2.79 9.48 -0.84
C GLU A 30 2.35 8.02 -0.97
N LEU A 31 1.24 7.76 -1.67
CA LEU A 31 0.84 6.39 -2.01
C LEU A 31 1.89 5.68 -2.90
N ALA A 32 2.42 6.39 -3.90
CA ALA A 32 3.47 5.85 -4.77
C ALA A 32 4.75 5.54 -3.97
N LYS A 33 5.21 6.49 -3.15
CA LYS A 33 6.37 6.29 -2.26
C LYS A 33 6.15 5.13 -1.29
N ALA A 34 4.97 5.00 -0.69
CA ALA A 34 4.65 3.90 0.20
C ALA A 34 4.79 2.53 -0.51
N SER A 35 4.31 2.43 -1.76
CA SER A 35 4.49 1.21 -2.56
C SER A 35 5.96 0.87 -2.82
N GLU A 36 6.78 1.88 -3.14
CA GLU A 36 8.22 1.72 -3.37
C GLU A 36 8.96 1.31 -2.09
N VAL A 37 8.57 1.88 -0.95
CA VAL A 37 9.12 1.52 0.38
C VAL A 37 8.82 0.06 0.72
N ILE A 38 7.59 -0.42 0.49
CA ILE A 38 7.23 -1.83 0.71
C ILE A 38 8.10 -2.75 -0.15
N VAL A 39 8.29 -2.43 -1.43
CA VAL A 39 9.17 -3.19 -2.33
C VAL A 39 10.62 -3.16 -1.83
N LYS A 40 11.12 -2.01 -1.39
CA LYS A 40 12.47 -1.86 -0.84
C LYS A 40 12.67 -2.71 0.42
N MET A 41 11.71 -2.70 1.34
CA MET A 41 11.75 -3.54 2.55
C MET A 41 11.86 -5.02 2.20
N LYS A 42 11.09 -5.49 1.21
CA LYS A 42 11.16 -6.89 0.75
C LYS A 42 12.48 -7.23 0.07
N LYS A 43 12.97 -6.37 -0.84
CA LYS A 43 14.26 -6.57 -1.52
C LYS A 43 15.43 -6.64 -0.55
N ASN A 44 15.38 -5.86 0.52
CA ASN A 44 16.43 -5.81 1.54
C ASN A 44 16.28 -6.88 2.64
N ASN A 45 15.34 -7.83 2.49
CA ASN A 45 15.03 -8.85 3.50
C ASN A 45 14.80 -8.25 4.90
N ALA A 46 14.18 -7.07 4.96
CA ALA A 46 13.94 -6.36 6.21
C ALA A 46 12.93 -7.11 7.09
N LYS A 47 13.10 -7.00 8.42
CA LYS A 47 12.10 -7.47 9.39
C LYS A 47 10.91 -6.52 9.39
N ILE A 48 9.78 -6.95 8.85
CA ILE A 48 8.57 -6.12 8.68
C ILE A 48 7.67 -6.25 9.91
N PHE A 49 7.41 -5.11 10.54
CA PHE A 49 6.39 -4.95 11.57
C PHE A 49 5.12 -4.40 10.93
N LEU A 50 4.02 -5.14 11.04
CA LEU A 50 2.71 -4.72 10.57
C LEU A 50 1.87 -4.28 11.76
N THR A 51 1.43 -3.03 11.74
CA THR A 51 0.62 -2.46 12.81
C THR A 51 -0.67 -1.86 12.27
N PHE A 52 -1.77 -2.06 12.99
CA PHE A 52 -3.08 -1.50 12.65
C PHE A 52 -3.92 -1.35 13.91
N THR A 53 -4.90 -0.45 13.89
CA THR A 53 -5.87 -0.23 14.95
C THR A 53 -7.11 -1.13 14.79
N SER A 54 -7.85 -1.35 15.87
CA SER A 54 -9.04 -2.23 15.91
C SER A 54 -10.07 -1.90 14.84
N ASN A 55 -10.32 -0.62 14.58
CA ASN A 55 -11.28 -0.18 13.57
C ASN A 55 -10.93 -0.64 12.14
N MET A 56 -9.65 -0.90 11.84
CA MET A 56 -9.26 -1.45 10.54
C MET A 56 -9.67 -2.93 10.42
N VAL A 57 -9.67 -3.68 11.53
CA VAL A 57 -10.11 -5.09 11.55
C VAL A 57 -11.63 -5.21 11.57
N THR A 58 -12.34 -4.31 12.25
CA THR A 58 -13.81 -4.29 12.20
C THR A 58 -14.34 -3.85 10.83
N SER A 59 -13.51 -3.18 10.03
CA SER A 59 -13.78 -2.92 8.61
C SER A 59 -13.56 -4.15 7.72
N GLY A 60 -13.82 -4.02 6.42
CA GLY A 60 -13.55 -5.07 5.43
C GLY A 60 -12.08 -5.45 5.23
N LEU A 61 -11.13 -4.79 5.91
CA LEU A 61 -9.68 -5.06 5.74
C LEU A 61 -9.19 -6.31 6.50
N ARG A 62 -9.97 -6.87 7.43
CA ARG A 62 -9.56 -8.09 8.17
C ARG A 62 -9.11 -9.22 7.24
N GLY A 63 -9.88 -9.50 6.19
CA GLY A 63 -9.55 -10.55 5.22
C GLY A 63 -8.24 -10.27 4.49
N PHE A 64 -8.00 -9.01 4.13
CA PHE A 64 -6.77 -8.59 3.47
C PHE A 64 -5.55 -8.71 4.39
N PHE A 65 -5.66 -8.29 5.65
CA PHE A 65 -4.59 -8.48 6.63
C PHE A 65 -4.29 -9.95 6.89
N ALA A 66 -5.33 -10.79 7.03
CA ALA A 66 -5.14 -12.24 7.16
C ALA A 66 -4.40 -12.83 5.96
N GLN A 67 -4.70 -12.38 4.74
CA GLN A 67 -3.99 -12.81 3.53
C GLN A 67 -2.51 -12.40 3.56
N ILE A 68 -2.20 -11.14 3.88
CA ILE A 68 -0.83 -10.64 4.02
C ILE A 68 -0.02 -11.50 5.01
N ILE A 69 -0.64 -11.85 6.14
CA ILE A 69 -0.02 -12.68 7.17
C ILE A 69 0.20 -14.11 6.66
N SER A 70 -0.80 -14.71 6.01
CA SER A 70 -0.70 -16.06 5.44
C SER A 70 0.40 -16.18 4.38
N LEU A 71 0.61 -15.12 3.61
CA LEU A 71 1.68 -14.99 2.60
C LEU A 71 3.04 -14.65 3.22
N LYS A 72 3.15 -14.60 4.56
CA LYS A 72 4.38 -14.26 5.30
C LYS A 72 4.96 -12.92 4.85
N MET A 73 4.09 -11.97 4.49
CA MET A 73 4.52 -10.65 4.07
C MET A 73 4.96 -9.77 5.26
N ALA A 74 4.43 -10.02 6.46
CA ALA A 74 4.89 -9.41 7.71
C ALA A 74 5.57 -10.44 8.61
N ASN A 75 6.48 -9.99 9.47
CA ASN A 75 7.18 -10.86 10.42
C ASN A 75 6.66 -10.72 11.84
N ILE A 76 6.24 -9.52 12.24
CA ILE A 76 5.77 -9.19 13.58
C ILE A 76 4.49 -8.38 13.43
N ILE A 77 3.50 -8.63 14.29
CA ILE A 77 2.22 -7.94 14.27
C ILE A 77 2.04 -7.24 15.62
N VAL A 78 1.66 -5.97 15.60
CA VAL A 78 1.28 -5.23 16.80
C VAL A 78 -0.05 -4.54 16.54
N THR A 79 -1.05 -4.83 17.36
CA THR A 79 -2.37 -4.22 17.24
C THR A 79 -2.98 -3.97 18.61
N THR A 80 -4.05 -3.18 18.65
CA THR A 80 -4.88 -2.97 19.83
C THR A 80 -5.75 -4.21 20.11
N VAL A 81 -6.34 -4.31 21.30
CA VAL A 81 -7.12 -5.49 21.73
C VAL A 81 -8.35 -5.78 20.87
N GLY A 82 -8.98 -4.74 20.29
CA GLY A 82 -10.23 -4.85 19.54
C GLY A 82 -10.11 -5.22 18.07
#